data_AF-A0A9Q0IPN3-F1
#
_entry.id   AF-A0A9Q0IPN3-F1
#
_cell.length_a   1.000
_cell.length_b   1.000
_cell.length_c   1.000
_cell.angle_alpha   90.00
_cell.angle_beta   90.00
_cell.angle_gamma   90.00
#
_symmetry.space_group_name_H-M   'P 1'
#
loop_
_entity.id
_entity.type
_entity.pdbx_description
1 polymer ?
#
loop_
_entity_poly.entity_id
_entity_poly.type
_entity_poly.pdbx_seq_one_letter_code
_entity_poly.pdbx_strand_id
1 'polypeptide(L)'
;MAAEAQATDLKRKADDSQTGNGDGDGNGGEEGGGGEEDDEWVGPMPNEASQAKKRKVLEYERLYLNNLPSAAMYEKSYMHRDVISHLVCSKTDFIITASQDGHVKFWKKREDIGVEFVKHFRSHIGFLECIAVSSEGAIFCSVGDDQAMKVFDVVNFDMINMLKLGFHPGQCEWIYNPGDPIYTVAVSEKTTGKIFVFDGRGSNEPLHVFDKMHSSPLSKICLNPKFKVIVSADKSGMIEYWTGFRNDFKFPKYVEWQYKTDTDLYEFAKNKTYPTSLTFSPDGKKMATISPDRKVRIFRFLTGKLMRVFDESLPMFTELQQMRQQLPDMEFGRRMAQERELEKVDGIRLTNIVFDETGHFVLYGTMLGIKVINVETNRCVRILGKLENIRVVQLGLFQGIAKTSNVAPTVEMTASDNPALQNKEADPTIFCTAFKKNRFYMFSKREPVDTKSAESDRDVFNEKPSKEEVMAATQAEGPKRVSDSAIIHTTMGDIHIKLFPVECPKTVENFCVHSRNGYFNGHIFHRVIKGFMVQTGDPTGTGMGGESIWGGEFEDEFHATLRHDRPYTLSMANGGPGTNGSQFFLTVVPTPWLDNKHTVFGRSAKGMEVVQRISNVKVNPKTDKPYEDISIINITVK
;
A
#
# COMPACT_ATOMS: atom_id res chain seq x y z
N MET A 1 4.93 -57.21 45.92
CA MET A 1 3.97 -57.53 47.00
C MET A 1 2.61 -57.12 46.44
N ALA A 2 1.78 -58.07 45.99
CA ALA A 2 0.80 -58.82 46.79
C ALA A 2 -0.29 -57.88 47.36
N ALA A 3 -1.60 -58.09 47.22
CA ALA A 3 -2.42 -59.25 46.76
C ALA A 3 -3.71 -58.70 46.06
N GLU A 4 -4.39 -59.38 45.13
CA GLU A 4 -5.56 -60.29 45.32
C GLU A 4 -6.62 -59.82 46.36
N ALA A 5 -7.95 -60.00 46.20
CA ALA A 5 -8.79 -60.45 45.07
C ALA A 5 -10.32 -60.24 45.40
N GLN A 6 -11.21 -60.54 44.43
CA GLN A 6 -12.63 -60.95 44.58
C GLN A 6 -13.67 -59.94 45.18
N ALA A 7 -15.00 -60.07 44.99
CA ALA A 7 -15.85 -60.64 43.92
C ALA A 7 -17.36 -60.40 44.24
N THR A 8 -18.23 -60.25 43.22
CA THR A 8 -19.71 -60.53 43.22
C THR A 8 -20.60 -59.79 44.26
N ASP A 9 -21.92 -59.61 44.11
CA ASP A 9 -22.98 -60.41 43.47
C ASP A 9 -24.27 -59.57 43.18
N LEU A 10 -25.28 -60.16 42.52
CA LEU A 10 -26.53 -59.52 42.04
C LEU A 10 -27.68 -59.43 43.08
N LYS A 11 -28.59 -58.43 42.95
CA LYS A 11 -30.02 -58.64 42.56
C LYS A 11 -30.99 -57.45 42.80
N ARG A 12 -31.82 -57.20 41.79
CA ARG A 12 -33.29 -56.92 41.79
C ARG A 12 -33.94 -56.22 43.00
N LYS A 13 -34.69 -55.15 42.70
CA LYS A 13 -36.18 -55.16 42.80
C LYS A 13 -36.81 -54.03 41.99
N ALA A 14 -37.99 -54.31 41.45
CA ALA A 14 -38.95 -53.31 40.98
C ALA A 14 -40.10 -53.23 42.00
N ASP A 15 -40.85 -52.12 42.03
CA ASP A 15 -42.28 -52.10 42.39
C ASP A 15 -42.95 -50.80 41.90
N ASP A 16 -44.24 -50.90 41.62
CA ASP A 16 -45.10 -49.86 41.02
C ASP A 16 -45.46 -48.70 41.96
N SER A 17 -45.87 -47.56 41.36
CA SER A 17 -47.16 -46.94 41.71
C SER A 17 -47.60 -45.87 40.70
N GLN A 18 -48.86 -45.94 40.28
CA GLN A 18 -49.55 -44.95 39.44
C GLN A 18 -50.30 -43.89 40.29
N THR A 19 -50.96 -42.96 39.57
CA THR A 19 -52.01 -41.99 39.99
C THR A 19 -51.50 -40.63 40.53
N GLY A 20 -52.08 -39.49 40.13
CA GLY A 20 -53.23 -39.28 39.24
C GLY A 20 -53.39 -37.85 38.70
N ASN A 21 -54.47 -37.64 37.94
CA ASN A 21 -54.73 -36.49 37.04
C ASN A 21 -54.93 -35.12 37.71
N GLY A 22 -54.78 -34.06 36.91
CA GLY A 22 -55.33 -32.72 37.14
C GLY A 22 -55.21 -31.85 35.88
N ASP A 23 -56.31 -31.66 35.15
CA ASP A 23 -56.39 -30.95 33.86
C ASP A 23 -56.32 -29.41 33.95
N GLY A 24 -55.98 -28.74 32.84
CA GLY A 24 -56.25 -27.30 32.64
C GLY A 24 -55.41 -26.60 31.56
N ASP A 25 -55.97 -26.46 30.36
CA ASP A 25 -55.79 -25.45 29.29
C ASP A 25 -54.43 -24.72 29.10
N GLY A 26 -53.90 -24.50 27.88
CA GLY A 26 -54.41 -24.69 26.52
C GLY A 26 -53.71 -23.71 25.54
N ASN A 27 -53.64 -24.07 24.24
CA ASN A 27 -52.86 -23.41 23.16
C ASN A 27 -51.32 -23.45 23.30
N GLY A 28 -50.53 -23.77 22.27
CA GLY A 28 -50.87 -24.08 20.87
C GLY A 28 -49.88 -23.39 19.91
N GLY A 29 -48.87 -24.12 19.44
CA GLY A 29 -47.85 -23.61 18.50
C GLY A 29 -46.90 -24.71 18.04
N GLU A 30 -47.04 -25.11 16.78
CA GLU A 30 -46.31 -26.19 16.08
C GLU A 30 -44.78 -25.94 16.12
N GLU A 31 -43.98 -26.91 16.56
CA GLU A 31 -43.46 -28.05 15.77
C GLU A 31 -42.64 -27.69 14.52
N GLY A 32 -41.39 -28.20 14.52
CA GLY A 32 -40.36 -27.96 13.52
C GLY A 32 -39.07 -28.65 13.93
N GLY A 33 -39.16 -29.96 14.18
CA GLY A 33 -38.08 -30.76 14.78
C GLY A 33 -36.93 -31.12 13.82
N GLY A 34 -35.86 -31.65 14.40
CA GLY A 34 -34.66 -32.07 13.68
C GLY A 34 -33.49 -32.27 14.64
N GLY A 35 -33.61 -33.23 15.56
CA GLY A 35 -32.50 -33.67 16.41
C GLY A 35 -31.73 -34.82 15.77
N GLU A 36 -30.45 -34.90 16.07
CA GLU A 36 -29.67 -36.14 16.04
C GLU A 36 -29.05 -36.34 17.44
N GLU A 37 -28.81 -37.59 17.80
CA GLU A 37 -28.81 -38.08 19.18
C GLU A 37 -27.44 -37.95 19.87
N ASP A 38 -27.42 -37.50 21.14
CA ASP A 38 -26.23 -37.53 21.99
C ASP A 38 -26.07 -38.92 22.66
N ASP A 39 -24.90 -39.55 22.49
CA ASP A 39 -24.51 -40.77 23.22
C ASP A 39 -24.41 -40.52 24.75
N GLU A 40 -24.87 -41.49 25.55
CA GLU A 40 -24.90 -41.40 27.02
C GLU A 40 -23.50 -41.27 27.68
N TRP A 41 -23.11 -40.04 28.02
CA TRP A 41 -21.89 -39.79 28.81
C TRP A 41 -22.11 -40.01 30.31
N VAL A 42 -21.61 -41.12 30.85
CA VAL A 42 -21.60 -41.39 32.31
C VAL A 42 -20.32 -40.83 32.95
N GLY A 43 -20.40 -39.59 33.43
CA GLY A 43 -19.34 -38.91 34.19
C GLY A 43 -19.87 -37.71 34.98
N PRO A 44 -19.13 -37.17 35.96
CA PRO A 44 -19.61 -36.05 36.78
C PRO A 44 -19.87 -34.81 35.92
N MET A 45 -21.04 -34.19 36.11
CA MET A 45 -21.51 -33.07 35.27
C MET A 45 -20.48 -31.92 35.23
N PRO A 46 -20.18 -31.35 34.04
CA PRO A 46 -19.50 -30.07 33.96
C PRO A 46 -20.38 -28.99 34.61
N ASN A 47 -19.79 -28.19 35.51
CA ASN A 47 -20.41 -26.96 36.00
C ASN A 47 -20.85 -26.11 34.80
N GLU A 48 -22.04 -25.50 34.90
CA GLU A 48 -22.70 -24.75 33.82
C GLU A 48 -21.70 -23.97 32.96
N ALA A 49 -21.49 -24.45 31.73
CA ALA A 49 -20.69 -23.75 30.75
C ALA A 49 -21.33 -22.38 30.52
N SER A 50 -20.67 -21.32 31.03
CA SER A 50 -21.22 -19.97 31.10
C SER A 50 -21.91 -19.60 29.79
N GLN A 51 -23.23 -19.40 29.83
CA GLN A 51 -24.08 -19.24 28.64
C GLN A 51 -23.37 -18.36 27.60
N ALA A 52 -23.13 -18.92 26.40
CA ALA A 52 -22.38 -18.27 25.35
C ALA A 52 -22.99 -16.89 25.07
N LYS A 53 -22.32 -15.82 25.53
CA LYS A 53 -22.87 -14.46 25.54
C LYS A 53 -23.41 -14.13 24.16
N LYS A 54 -24.72 -13.83 24.07
CA LYS A 54 -25.42 -13.53 22.82
C LYS A 54 -24.56 -12.59 21.98
N ARG A 55 -24.27 -13.03 20.76
CA ARG A 55 -23.38 -12.34 19.84
C ARG A 55 -23.89 -10.92 19.63
N LYS A 56 -23.10 -9.91 19.98
CA LYS A 56 -23.38 -8.55 19.55
C LYS A 56 -23.34 -8.51 18.03
N VAL A 57 -24.44 -8.06 17.43
CA VAL A 57 -24.56 -7.78 16.00
C VAL A 57 -24.75 -6.27 15.86
N LEU A 58 -24.07 -5.67 14.89
CA LEU A 58 -24.30 -4.27 14.54
C LEU A 58 -25.46 -4.22 13.55
N GLU A 59 -26.56 -3.57 13.93
CA GLU A 59 -27.69 -3.34 13.03
C GLU A 59 -27.23 -2.50 11.83
N TYR A 60 -27.72 -2.83 10.63
CA TYR A 60 -27.38 -2.17 9.37
C TYR A 60 -25.88 -2.15 9.01
N GLU A 61 -25.06 -3.08 9.52
CA GLU A 61 -23.62 -3.18 9.24
C GLU A 61 -23.25 -3.04 7.75
N ARG A 62 -24.04 -3.61 6.83
CA ARG A 62 -23.84 -3.50 5.38
C ARG A 62 -23.92 -2.06 4.86
N LEU A 63 -24.82 -1.23 5.39
CA LEU A 63 -24.99 0.16 4.97
C LEU A 63 -23.75 0.99 5.33
N TYR A 64 -23.23 0.81 6.55
CA TYR A 64 -22.01 1.48 6.99
C TYR A 64 -20.78 1.02 6.21
N LEU A 65 -20.69 -0.28 5.88
CA LEU A 65 -19.63 -0.83 5.02
C LEU A 65 -19.70 -0.36 3.55
N ASN A 66 -20.86 0.14 3.09
CA ASN A 66 -20.99 0.79 1.79
C ASN A 66 -20.48 2.24 1.81
N ASN A 67 -20.35 2.86 2.99
CA ASN A 67 -19.67 4.14 3.18
C ASN A 67 -18.17 3.99 3.55
N LEU A 68 -17.57 2.84 3.25
CA LEU A 68 -16.14 2.59 3.41
C LEU A 68 -15.55 2.02 2.10
N PRO A 69 -14.28 2.32 1.78
CA PRO A 69 -13.63 1.79 0.58
C PRO A 69 -13.60 0.25 0.59
N SER A 70 -13.57 -0.32 -0.61
CA SER A 70 -13.70 -1.77 -0.85
C SER A 70 -12.59 -2.35 -1.72
N ALA A 71 -11.84 -1.52 -2.45
CA ALA A 71 -10.81 -2.00 -3.37
C ALA A 71 -9.65 -2.70 -2.63
N ALA A 72 -9.21 -3.83 -3.18
CA ALA A 72 -8.06 -4.58 -2.70
C ALA A 72 -6.72 -3.93 -3.11
N MET A 73 -6.69 -3.24 -4.26
CA MET A 73 -5.55 -2.50 -4.79
C MET A 73 -5.79 -0.98 -4.75
N TYR A 74 -4.72 -0.17 -4.87
CA TYR A 74 -4.88 1.29 -4.93
C TYR A 74 -5.33 1.74 -6.33
N GLU A 75 -6.27 2.69 -6.41
CA GLU A 75 -6.75 3.24 -7.68
C GLU A 75 -5.64 4.06 -8.36
N LYS A 76 -5.05 5.02 -7.63
CA LYS A 76 -3.96 5.90 -8.11
C LYS A 76 -2.94 6.18 -7.01
N SER A 77 -1.69 6.46 -7.39
CA SER A 77 -0.66 7.03 -6.50
C SER A 77 -0.21 8.41 -6.99
N TYR A 78 0.22 9.29 -6.07
CA TYR A 78 0.63 10.67 -6.37
C TYR A 78 1.97 10.98 -5.71
N MET A 79 2.84 11.69 -6.43
CA MET A 79 4.22 11.92 -6.03
C MET A 79 4.44 13.22 -5.23
N HIS A 80 5.41 13.13 -4.33
CA HIS A 80 6.00 14.20 -3.55
C HIS A 80 7.52 14.21 -3.79
N ARG A 81 8.14 15.38 -3.59
CA ARG A 81 9.59 15.57 -3.70
C ARG A 81 10.45 14.60 -2.89
N ASP A 82 9.96 14.22 -1.71
CA ASP A 82 10.67 13.41 -0.72
C ASP A 82 9.65 12.56 0.08
N VAL A 83 10.12 11.65 0.92
CA VAL A 83 9.31 10.73 1.75
C VAL A 83 8.23 11.51 2.50
N ILE A 84 6.99 11.06 2.39
CA ILE A 84 5.84 11.72 3.04
C ILE A 84 5.82 11.29 4.51
N SER A 85 6.02 12.25 5.42
CA SER A 85 5.95 12.04 6.87
C SER A 85 4.52 12.13 7.40
N HIS A 86 3.72 13.05 6.85
CA HIS A 86 2.36 13.29 7.34
C HIS A 86 1.28 13.38 6.25
N LEU A 87 0.09 12.90 6.57
CA LEU A 87 -1.12 13.00 5.76
C LEU A 87 -2.33 13.21 6.66
N VAL A 88 -3.14 14.24 6.38
CA VAL A 88 -4.43 14.50 7.04
C VAL A 88 -5.48 14.84 5.99
N CYS A 89 -6.68 14.28 6.14
CA CYS A 89 -7.85 14.73 5.39
C CYS A 89 -8.66 15.71 6.24
N SER A 90 -8.99 16.85 5.66
CA SER A 90 -9.83 17.88 6.27
C SER A 90 -11.31 17.62 5.98
N LYS A 91 -12.19 18.02 6.90
CA LYS A 91 -13.66 18.05 6.71
C LYS A 91 -14.11 18.99 5.58
N THR A 92 -13.22 19.84 5.07
CA THR A 92 -13.46 20.76 3.95
C THR A 92 -13.05 20.17 2.59
N ASP A 93 -13.06 18.84 2.46
CA ASP A 93 -12.73 18.08 1.24
C ASP A 93 -11.29 18.22 0.71
N PHE A 94 -10.39 18.78 1.52
CA PHE A 94 -8.96 18.94 1.20
C PHE A 94 -8.11 17.85 1.86
N ILE A 95 -7.12 17.38 1.11
CA ILE A 95 -6.09 16.45 1.59
C ILE A 95 -4.82 17.29 1.75
N ILE A 96 -4.16 17.18 2.90
CA ILE A 96 -2.92 17.87 3.20
C ILE A 96 -1.84 16.81 3.41
N THR A 97 -0.80 16.85 2.58
CA THR A 97 0.37 15.97 2.71
C THR A 97 1.60 16.80 3.04
N ALA A 98 2.51 16.23 3.81
CA ALA A 98 3.78 16.87 4.12
C ALA A 98 4.94 15.88 4.11
N SER A 99 6.09 16.33 3.60
CA SER A 99 7.31 15.54 3.46
C SER A 99 8.36 15.87 4.51
N GLN A 100 9.33 14.96 4.65
CA GLN A 100 10.43 15.06 5.61
C GLN A 100 11.35 16.27 5.36
N ASP A 101 11.37 16.83 4.16
CA ASP A 101 12.11 18.03 3.77
C ASP A 101 11.42 19.38 4.15
N GLY A 102 10.27 19.32 4.83
CA GLY A 102 9.53 20.50 5.30
C GLY A 102 8.55 21.10 4.30
N HIS A 103 8.35 20.47 3.14
CA HIS A 103 7.36 20.89 2.16
C HIS A 103 5.95 20.33 2.48
N VAL A 104 4.92 21.17 2.30
CA VAL A 104 3.50 20.85 2.50
C VAL A 104 2.76 21.08 1.18
N LYS A 105 1.90 20.14 0.79
CA LYS A 105 1.03 20.23 -0.39
C LYS A 105 -0.44 20.12 0.00
N PHE A 106 -1.25 20.93 -0.65
CA PHE A 106 -2.70 20.91 -0.60
C PHE A 106 -3.23 20.27 -1.87
N TRP A 107 -4.18 19.36 -1.70
CA TRP A 107 -4.83 18.65 -2.79
C TRP A 107 -6.34 18.66 -2.56
N LYS A 108 -7.12 18.62 -3.64
CA LYS A 108 -8.59 18.56 -3.58
C LYS A 108 -9.08 17.31 -4.27
N LYS A 109 -10.01 16.59 -3.64
CA LYS A 109 -10.70 15.47 -4.31
C LYS A 109 -11.86 16.03 -5.15
N ARG A 110 -11.96 15.63 -6.42
CA ARG A 110 -13.12 15.85 -7.30
C ARG A 110 -13.59 14.51 -7.86
N GLU A 111 -14.90 14.30 -7.97
CA GLU A 111 -15.50 13.02 -8.38
C GLU A 111 -15.11 12.64 -9.82
N ASP A 112 -15.08 13.62 -10.73
CA ASP A 112 -14.86 13.39 -12.17
C ASP A 112 -13.39 13.17 -12.58
N ILE A 113 -12.43 13.68 -11.80
CA ILE A 113 -11.00 13.76 -12.17
C ILE A 113 -10.09 12.95 -11.22
N GLY A 114 -10.52 12.75 -9.97
CA GLY A 114 -9.71 12.18 -8.90
C GLY A 114 -9.11 13.26 -8.00
N VAL A 115 -7.83 13.15 -7.62
CA VAL A 115 -7.17 14.15 -6.77
C VAL A 115 -6.43 15.16 -7.64
N GLU A 116 -6.78 16.43 -7.45
CA GLU A 116 -6.14 17.59 -8.08
C GLU A 116 -5.11 18.20 -7.12
N PHE A 117 -3.93 18.54 -7.65
CA PHE A 117 -2.94 19.34 -6.91
C PHE A 117 -3.37 20.82 -6.90
N VAL A 118 -3.45 21.43 -5.71
CA VAL A 118 -3.94 22.81 -5.56
C VAL A 118 -2.81 23.80 -5.33
N LYS A 119 -2.01 23.61 -4.28
CA LYS A 119 -0.94 24.56 -3.88
C LYS A 119 0.16 23.84 -3.12
N HIS A 120 1.37 24.38 -3.20
CA HIS A 120 2.56 23.86 -2.55
C HIS A 120 3.25 24.97 -1.77
N PHE A 121 3.66 24.64 -0.55
CA PHE A 121 4.42 25.51 0.34
C PHE A 121 5.69 24.81 0.79
N ARG A 122 6.83 25.51 0.71
CA ARG A 122 7.99 25.17 1.52
C ARG A 122 7.74 25.72 2.92
N SER A 123 7.03 24.95 3.75
CA SER A 123 6.60 25.43 5.05
C SER A 123 7.80 25.62 5.98
N HIS A 124 8.66 24.60 6.16
CA HIS A 124 9.80 24.65 7.09
C HIS A 124 11.15 24.49 6.39
N ILE A 125 12.23 24.89 7.09
CA ILE A 125 13.61 24.66 6.66
C ILE A 125 14.17 23.51 7.49
N GLY A 126 13.91 22.27 7.06
CA GLY A 126 14.32 21.05 7.77
C GLY A 126 13.12 20.16 8.10
N PHE A 127 13.32 19.24 9.03
CA PHE A 127 12.34 18.19 9.34
C PHE A 127 11.05 18.74 9.94
N LEU A 128 9.93 18.16 9.50
CA LEU A 128 8.58 18.45 10.00
C LEU A 128 8.20 17.42 11.06
N GLU A 129 7.96 17.86 12.30
CA GLU A 129 7.70 16.96 13.43
C GLU A 129 6.22 16.62 13.61
N CYS A 130 5.34 17.58 13.32
CA CYS A 130 3.90 17.38 13.46
C CYS A 130 3.10 18.33 12.56
N ILE A 131 1.89 17.89 12.22
CA ILE A 131 0.84 18.72 11.64
C ILE A 131 -0.47 18.47 12.39
N ALA A 132 -1.31 19.50 12.48
CA ALA A 132 -2.67 19.37 12.99
C ALA A 132 -3.66 20.20 12.16
N VAL A 133 -4.84 19.63 11.93
CA VAL A 133 -5.98 20.31 11.31
C VAL A 133 -7.00 20.58 12.40
N SER A 134 -7.60 21.77 12.38
CA SER A 134 -8.65 22.17 13.30
C SER A 134 -9.88 21.26 13.21
N SER A 135 -10.66 21.21 14.29
CA SER A 135 -11.88 20.37 14.40
C SER A 135 -12.93 20.65 13.30
N GLU A 136 -12.94 21.84 12.72
CA GLU A 136 -13.81 22.24 11.59
C GLU A 136 -13.15 22.03 10.21
N GLY A 137 -11.84 21.81 10.13
CA GLY A 137 -11.12 21.66 8.87
C GLY A 137 -10.68 22.96 8.18
N ALA A 138 -11.07 24.13 8.70
CA ALA A 138 -10.80 25.43 8.05
C ALA A 138 -9.35 25.92 8.23
N ILE A 139 -8.71 25.59 9.35
CA ILE A 139 -7.35 26.04 9.69
C ILE A 139 -6.45 24.81 9.93
N PHE A 140 -5.20 24.92 9.48
CA PHE A 140 -4.12 23.94 9.63
C PHE A 140 -2.91 24.58 10.31
N CYS A 141 -2.15 23.82 11.09
CA CYS A 141 -0.83 24.22 11.56
C CYS A 141 0.22 23.14 11.28
N SER A 142 1.46 23.60 11.08
CA SER A 142 2.64 22.76 10.98
C SER A 142 3.74 23.25 11.91
N VAL A 143 4.48 22.30 12.51
CA VAL A 143 5.65 22.57 13.36
C VAL A 143 6.85 21.76 12.89
N GLY A 144 8.03 22.40 12.86
CA GLY A 144 9.27 21.79 12.39
C GLY A 144 10.48 22.16 13.22
N ASP A 145 11.62 21.58 12.88
CA ASP A 145 12.90 21.79 13.58
C ASP A 145 13.45 23.22 13.45
N ASP A 146 12.87 24.05 12.57
CA ASP A 146 13.18 25.50 12.44
C ASP A 146 12.63 26.37 13.59
N GLN A 147 12.16 25.75 14.67
CA GLN A 147 11.59 26.39 15.88
C GLN A 147 10.40 27.32 15.60
N ALA A 148 9.72 27.12 14.47
CA ALA A 148 8.54 27.87 14.09
C ALA A 148 7.29 26.98 14.05
N MET A 149 6.15 27.60 14.36
CA MET A 149 4.83 27.09 14.02
C MET A 149 4.23 27.97 12.94
N LYS A 150 3.71 27.36 11.87
CA LYS A 150 3.13 28.07 10.72
C LYS A 150 1.67 27.68 10.61
N VAL A 151 0.81 28.70 10.54
CA VAL A 151 -0.65 28.56 10.55
C VAL A 151 -1.18 28.95 9.18
N PHE A 152 -2.02 28.10 8.60
CA PHE A 152 -2.55 28.25 7.25
C PHE A 152 -4.07 28.17 7.25
N ASP A 153 -4.68 28.96 6.38
CA ASP A 153 -6.06 28.82 5.95
C ASP A 153 -6.14 27.68 4.92
N VAL A 154 -6.93 26.65 5.20
CA VAL A 154 -7.10 25.49 4.32
C VAL A 154 -8.03 25.82 3.14
N VAL A 155 -8.93 26.78 3.31
CA VAL A 155 -9.94 27.16 2.31
C VAL A 155 -9.40 28.21 1.35
N ASN A 156 -8.68 29.21 1.86
CA ASN A 156 -8.02 30.25 1.06
C ASN A 156 -6.61 29.85 0.59
N PHE A 157 -6.06 28.74 1.12
CA PHE A 157 -4.73 28.22 0.84
C PHE A 157 -3.58 29.19 1.15
N ASP A 158 -3.70 30.04 2.16
CA ASP A 158 -2.69 31.04 2.50
C ASP A 158 -2.15 30.89 3.92
N MET A 159 -0.88 31.23 4.11
CA MET A 159 -0.24 31.26 5.42
C MET A 159 -0.72 32.50 6.19
N ILE A 160 -1.52 32.30 7.23
CA ILE A 160 -2.10 33.35 8.06
C ILE A 160 -1.03 33.93 9.00
N ASN A 161 -0.24 33.08 9.65
CA ASN A 161 0.67 33.48 10.72
C ASN A 161 1.91 32.58 10.77
N MET A 162 3.02 33.15 11.26
CA MET A 162 4.27 32.44 11.53
C MET A 162 4.76 32.81 12.93
N LEU A 163 4.58 31.89 13.86
CA LEU A 163 4.93 32.05 15.26
C LEU A 163 6.31 31.45 15.53
N LYS A 164 7.22 32.24 16.08
CA LYS A 164 8.57 31.80 16.48
C LYS A 164 8.53 31.36 17.94
N LEU A 165 8.75 30.06 18.18
CA LEU A 165 8.56 29.44 19.50
C LEU A 165 9.77 29.61 20.43
N GLY A 166 10.98 29.71 19.87
CA GLY A 166 12.22 29.82 20.65
C GLY A 166 12.69 28.51 21.30
N PHE A 167 11.99 27.41 21.06
CA PHE A 167 12.34 26.04 21.46
C PHE A 167 12.04 25.08 20.31
N HIS A 168 12.58 23.85 20.36
CA HIS A 168 12.28 22.81 19.36
C HIS A 168 10.91 22.16 19.65
N PRO A 169 9.90 22.32 18.78
CA PRO A 169 8.57 21.76 18.98
C PRO A 169 8.55 20.24 18.79
N GLY A 170 7.68 19.57 19.55
CA GLY A 170 7.38 18.15 19.42
C GLY A 170 6.04 17.92 18.73
N GLN A 171 4.96 17.84 19.51
CA GLN A 171 3.60 17.67 19.01
C GLN A 171 2.85 19.00 18.97
N CYS A 172 1.99 19.20 17.97
CA CYS A 172 1.04 20.31 17.92
C CYS A 172 -0.39 19.78 17.77
N GLU A 173 -1.37 20.47 18.36
CA GLU A 173 -2.80 20.17 18.22
C GLU A 173 -3.65 21.43 18.41
N TRP A 174 -4.72 21.57 17.62
CA TRP A 174 -5.72 22.63 17.83
C TRP A 174 -6.64 22.27 18.99
N ILE A 175 -6.66 23.11 20.02
CA ILE A 175 -7.40 22.85 21.27
C ILE A 175 -8.67 23.72 21.43
N TYR A 176 -8.96 24.56 20.44
CA TYR A 176 -10.19 25.36 20.37
C TYR A 176 -11.38 24.56 19.81
N ASN A 177 -12.58 24.97 20.20
CA ASN A 177 -13.84 24.42 19.74
C ASN A 177 -14.65 25.49 18.97
N PRO A 178 -15.62 25.09 18.13
CA PRO A 178 -16.48 26.04 17.42
C PRO A 178 -17.15 27.03 18.39
N GLY A 179 -17.03 28.31 18.05
CA GLY A 179 -17.52 29.44 18.86
C GLY A 179 -16.58 29.91 19.97
N ASP A 180 -15.39 29.31 20.17
CA ASP A 180 -14.36 29.89 21.04
C ASP A 180 -13.82 31.21 20.44
N PRO A 181 -13.56 32.23 21.27
CA PRO A 181 -13.18 33.56 20.78
C PRO A 181 -11.73 33.65 20.28
N ILE A 182 -10.89 32.67 20.64
CA ILE A 182 -9.45 32.63 20.37
C ILE A 182 -9.11 31.27 19.77
N TYR A 183 -8.29 31.27 18.72
CA TYR A 183 -7.87 30.05 18.01
C TYR A 183 -6.70 29.40 18.75
N THR A 184 -6.98 28.81 19.91
CA THR A 184 -5.95 28.23 20.76
C THR A 184 -5.36 26.94 20.18
N VAL A 185 -4.03 26.86 20.22
CA VAL A 185 -3.22 25.73 19.75
C VAL A 185 -2.21 25.36 20.84
N ALA A 186 -2.11 24.06 21.12
CA ALA A 186 -1.15 23.52 22.07
C ALA A 186 0.07 22.97 21.31
N VAL A 187 1.26 23.32 21.78
CA VAL A 187 2.55 22.85 21.23
C VAL A 187 3.39 22.31 22.38
N SER A 188 3.85 21.06 22.28
CA SER A 188 4.81 20.50 23.23
C SER A 188 6.24 20.87 22.85
N GLU A 189 7.14 20.87 23.82
CA GLU A 189 8.57 20.79 23.54
C GLU A 189 8.95 19.35 23.11
N LYS A 190 10.03 19.20 22.33
CA LYS A 190 10.52 17.91 21.80
C LYS A 190 11.30 17.08 22.85
N THR A 191 11.96 17.76 23.79
CA THR A 191 12.90 17.20 24.77
C THR A 191 12.37 17.15 26.21
N THR A 192 11.30 17.89 26.51
CA THR A 192 10.71 17.99 27.85
C THR A 192 9.21 17.69 27.84
N GLY A 193 8.62 17.49 29.01
CA GLY A 193 7.16 17.33 29.17
C GLY A 193 6.35 18.63 29.13
N LYS A 194 6.96 19.75 28.71
CA LYS A 194 6.29 21.06 28.70
C LYS A 194 5.29 21.20 27.56
N ILE A 195 4.16 21.82 27.85
CA ILE A 195 3.13 22.21 26.87
C ILE A 195 2.95 23.72 26.93
N PHE A 196 3.04 24.37 25.77
CA PHE A 196 2.80 25.80 25.57
C PHE A 196 1.50 25.98 24.80
N VAL A 197 0.63 26.88 25.27
CA VAL A 197 -0.61 27.23 24.58
C VAL A 197 -0.46 28.61 23.94
N PHE A 198 -0.65 28.69 22.64
CA PHE A 198 -0.60 29.94 21.86
C PHE A 198 -1.97 30.28 21.27
N ASP A 199 -2.17 31.54 20.88
CA ASP A 199 -3.20 31.91 19.91
C ASP A 199 -2.62 31.78 18.49
N GLY A 200 -3.19 30.91 17.66
CA GLY A 200 -2.75 30.70 16.28
C GLY A 200 -2.84 31.94 15.39
N ARG A 201 -3.65 32.94 15.75
CA ARG A 201 -3.74 34.25 15.05
C ARG A 201 -3.08 35.41 15.82
N GLY A 202 -2.54 35.14 17.01
CA GLY A 202 -2.02 36.13 17.93
C GLY A 202 -0.51 36.37 17.79
N SER A 203 0.09 36.82 18.90
CA SER A 203 1.53 37.09 19.05
C SER A 203 2.34 35.83 19.35
N ASN A 204 3.68 35.96 19.34
CA ASN A 204 4.62 34.89 19.71
C ASN A 204 4.61 34.50 21.21
N GLU A 205 3.78 35.13 22.04
CA GLU A 205 3.77 34.90 23.48
C GLU A 205 2.77 33.78 23.84
N PRO A 206 3.16 32.81 24.70
CA PRO A 206 2.26 31.76 25.14
C PRO A 206 1.22 32.33 26.13
N LEU A 207 -0.05 32.02 25.90
CA LEU A 207 -1.17 32.32 26.80
C LEU A 207 -1.09 31.54 28.11
N HIS A 208 -0.56 30.31 28.06
CA HIS A 208 -0.42 29.43 29.22
C HIS A 208 0.74 28.44 28.99
N VAL A 209 1.43 28.07 30.07
CA VAL A 209 2.54 27.10 30.04
C VAL A 209 2.33 26.06 31.14
N PHE A 210 2.44 24.78 30.78
CA PHE A 210 2.37 23.66 31.70
C PHE A 210 3.78 23.10 31.95
N ASP A 211 4.42 23.51 33.04
CA ASP A 211 5.79 23.07 33.37
C ASP A 211 5.88 21.68 34.04
N LYS A 212 4.80 21.22 34.67
CA LYS A 212 4.81 20.06 35.59
C LYS A 212 3.76 18.98 35.28
N MET A 213 3.04 19.10 34.17
CA MET A 213 1.98 18.16 33.81
C MET A 213 2.55 16.78 33.46
N HIS A 214 3.61 16.75 32.63
CA HIS A 214 4.31 15.52 32.25
C HIS A 214 5.77 15.58 32.69
N SER A 215 6.30 14.45 33.17
CA SER A 215 7.72 14.32 33.51
C SER A 215 8.59 13.88 32.34
N SER A 216 8.00 13.30 31.29
CA SER A 216 8.69 12.86 30.08
C SER A 216 8.15 13.57 28.83
N PRO A 217 8.86 13.54 27.69
CA PRO A 217 8.42 14.23 26.48
C PRO A 217 7.07 13.70 25.98
N LEU A 218 6.26 14.59 25.39
CA LEU A 218 4.95 14.18 24.89
C LEU A 218 5.05 13.25 23.67
N SER A 219 4.16 12.27 23.64
CA SER A 219 3.95 11.36 22.51
C SER A 219 2.80 11.84 21.63
N LYS A 220 1.67 12.26 22.23
CA LYS A 220 0.54 12.84 21.50
C LYS A 220 -0.28 13.84 22.34
N ILE A 221 -0.86 14.83 21.66
CA ILE A 221 -1.95 15.69 22.16
C ILE A 221 -3.12 15.50 21.20
N CYS A 222 -4.35 15.39 21.70
CA CYS A 222 -5.56 15.38 20.87
C CYS A 222 -6.76 16.04 21.58
N LEU A 223 -7.56 16.81 20.83
CA LEU A 223 -8.82 17.38 21.32
C LEU A 223 -10.00 16.42 21.08
N ASN A 224 -10.82 16.20 22.10
CA ASN A 224 -12.16 15.61 21.97
C ASN A 224 -13.20 16.74 21.79
N PRO A 225 -13.69 17.02 20.56
CA PRO A 225 -14.53 18.19 20.29
C PRO A 225 -15.94 18.08 20.88
N LYS A 226 -16.42 16.88 21.20
CA LYS A 226 -17.76 16.67 21.78
C LYS A 226 -17.78 17.02 23.27
N PHE A 227 -16.76 16.61 24.01
CA PHE A 227 -16.66 16.88 25.45
C PHE A 227 -15.81 18.11 25.80
N LYS A 228 -15.14 18.73 24.82
CA LYS A 228 -14.22 19.88 24.98
C LYS A 228 -13.07 19.60 25.97
N VAL A 229 -12.59 18.36 25.93
CA VAL A 229 -11.50 17.84 26.77
C VAL A 229 -10.32 17.51 25.87
N ILE A 230 -9.13 17.85 26.32
CA ILE A 230 -7.88 17.57 25.64
C ILE A 230 -7.21 16.43 26.40
N VAL A 231 -6.74 15.45 25.65
CA VAL A 231 -5.95 14.34 26.18
C VAL A 231 -4.53 14.49 25.68
N SER A 232 -3.60 14.49 26.63
CA SER A 232 -2.16 14.49 26.36
C SER A 232 -1.55 13.22 26.93
N ALA A 233 -0.69 12.57 26.15
CA ALA A 233 0.07 11.40 26.56
C ALA A 233 1.58 11.69 26.44
N ASP A 234 2.35 11.09 27.34
CA ASP A 234 3.80 11.17 27.34
C ASP A 234 4.47 9.88 26.82
N LYS A 235 5.81 9.86 26.82
CA LYS A 235 6.61 8.67 26.46
C LYS A 235 6.83 7.69 27.61
N SER A 236 6.43 8.03 28.84
CA SER A 236 6.45 7.10 29.99
C SER A 236 5.19 6.22 30.07
N GLY A 237 4.17 6.54 29.27
CA GLY A 237 2.89 5.83 29.25
C GLY A 237 1.85 6.44 30.18
N MET A 238 2.04 7.69 30.60
CA MET A 238 1.09 8.46 31.38
C MET A 238 0.14 9.23 30.47
N ILE A 239 -1.16 9.17 30.79
CA ILE A 239 -2.21 9.91 30.09
C ILE A 239 -2.85 10.91 31.06
N GLU A 240 -3.05 12.13 30.59
CA GLU A 240 -3.56 13.27 31.34
C GLU A 240 -4.73 13.93 30.59
N TYR A 241 -5.76 14.34 31.36
CA TYR A 241 -7.00 14.91 30.87
C TYR A 241 -7.13 16.33 31.41
N TRP A 242 -7.29 17.31 30.51
CA TRP A 242 -7.41 18.72 30.85
C TRP A 242 -8.37 19.42 29.88
N THR A 243 -8.72 20.68 30.15
CA THR A 243 -9.72 21.42 29.37
C THR A 243 -9.12 22.63 28.65
N GLY A 244 -9.82 23.15 27.64
CA GLY A 244 -9.38 24.35 26.92
C GLY A 244 -9.56 25.65 27.71
N PHE A 245 -9.21 26.77 27.05
CA PHE A 245 -9.18 28.12 27.61
C PHE A 245 -10.42 28.54 28.42
N ARG A 246 -11.64 28.19 27.95
CA ARG A 246 -12.91 28.54 28.64
C ARG A 246 -13.06 27.98 30.07
N ASN A 247 -12.30 26.96 30.42
CA ASN A 247 -12.41 26.22 31.68
C ASN A 247 -11.13 26.34 32.54
N ASP A 248 -10.32 27.38 32.31
CA ASP A 248 -9.05 27.66 33.00
C ASP A 248 -8.06 26.49 33.01
N PHE A 249 -8.03 25.66 31.97
CA PHE A 249 -7.11 24.53 31.85
C PHE A 249 -7.21 23.45 32.95
N LYS A 250 -8.32 23.42 33.68
CA LYS A 250 -8.56 22.49 34.81
C LYS A 250 -8.97 21.09 34.34
N PHE A 251 -8.93 20.13 35.27
CA PHE A 251 -9.44 18.78 35.04
C PHE A 251 -10.94 18.80 34.67
N PRO A 252 -11.39 18.01 33.67
CA PRO A 252 -12.77 18.03 33.19
C PRO A 252 -13.80 17.50 34.21
N LYS A 253 -14.91 18.24 34.38
CA LYS A 253 -16.00 17.86 35.29
C LYS A 253 -16.94 16.75 34.78
N TYR A 254 -16.90 16.47 33.47
CA TYR A 254 -17.82 15.52 32.81
C TYR A 254 -17.28 14.08 32.77
N VAL A 255 -16.09 13.85 33.31
CA VAL A 255 -15.44 12.54 33.38
C VAL A 255 -15.96 11.80 34.62
N GLU A 256 -16.29 10.51 34.47
CA GLU A 256 -16.99 9.71 35.48
C GLU A 256 -16.06 9.21 36.61
N TRP A 257 -14.75 9.44 36.51
CA TRP A 257 -13.74 9.08 37.50
C TRP A 257 -13.04 10.32 38.07
N GLN A 258 -12.64 10.23 39.34
CA GLN A 258 -11.89 11.28 40.04
C GLN A 258 -10.42 10.89 40.26
N TYR A 259 -10.14 9.61 40.50
CA TYR A 259 -8.79 9.09 40.68
C TYR A 259 -8.38 8.22 39.49
N LYS A 260 -7.14 8.39 39.02
CA LYS A 260 -6.60 7.59 37.91
C LYS A 260 -6.54 6.09 38.24
N THR A 261 -6.54 5.71 39.52
CA THR A 261 -6.61 4.32 40.01
C THR A 261 -7.88 3.60 39.61
N ASP A 262 -8.97 4.33 39.35
CA ASP A 262 -10.27 3.76 38.99
C ASP A 262 -10.36 3.43 37.48
N THR A 263 -9.27 3.71 36.75
CA THR A 263 -9.14 3.65 35.30
C THR A 263 -8.05 2.67 34.87
N ASP A 264 -8.14 2.18 33.63
CA ASP A 264 -7.11 1.32 33.05
C ASP A 264 -6.02 2.13 32.31
N LEU A 265 -5.97 3.45 32.48
CA LEU A 265 -5.05 4.33 31.75
C LEU A 265 -3.57 4.07 32.08
N TYR A 266 -3.28 3.43 33.22
CA TYR A 266 -1.94 2.97 33.61
C TYR A 266 -1.43 1.74 32.84
N GLU A 267 -2.25 1.12 31.97
CA GLU A 267 -1.84 -0.07 31.21
C GLU A 267 -0.58 0.18 30.36
N PHE A 268 -0.44 1.39 29.79
CA PHE A 268 0.71 1.81 29.01
C PHE A 268 1.99 1.80 29.85
N ALA A 269 2.00 2.53 30.98
CA ALA A 269 3.13 2.56 31.92
C ALA A 269 3.46 1.16 32.48
N LYS A 270 2.44 0.35 32.81
CA LYS A 270 2.60 -1.05 33.27
C LYS A 270 3.32 -1.92 32.23
N ASN A 271 2.98 -1.76 30.95
CA ASN A 271 3.59 -2.47 29.83
C ASN A 271 4.86 -1.79 29.30
N LYS A 272 5.35 -0.72 29.94
CA LYS A 272 6.51 0.09 29.51
C LYS A 272 6.39 0.57 28.06
N THR A 273 5.19 0.96 27.65
CA THR A 273 4.87 1.44 26.31
C THR A 273 4.08 2.74 26.38
N TYR A 274 3.89 3.42 25.25
CA TYR A 274 3.19 4.70 25.17
C TYR A 274 2.35 4.76 23.88
N PRO A 275 1.25 5.54 23.83
CA PRO A 275 0.48 5.68 22.61
C PRO A 275 1.22 6.57 21.59
N THR A 276 1.50 6.06 20.39
CA THR A 276 2.05 6.86 19.27
C THR A 276 0.97 7.65 18.55
N SER A 277 -0.25 7.09 18.49
CA SER A 277 -1.43 7.78 17.97
C SER A 277 -2.62 7.59 18.90
N LEU A 278 -3.47 8.61 18.92
CA LEU A 278 -4.68 8.70 19.72
C LEU A 278 -5.73 9.39 18.86
N THR A 279 -6.90 8.79 18.74
CA THR A 279 -8.06 9.38 18.07
C THR A 279 -9.34 9.11 18.86
N PHE A 280 -10.31 10.00 18.71
CA PHE A 280 -11.64 9.85 19.31
C PHE A 280 -12.64 9.40 18.26
N SER A 281 -13.63 8.61 18.66
CA SER A 281 -14.80 8.38 17.83
C SER A 281 -15.56 9.70 17.60
N PRO A 282 -16.33 9.86 16.51
CA PRO A 282 -17.07 11.10 16.24
C PRO A 282 -18.12 11.46 17.30
N ASP A 283 -18.57 10.50 18.12
CA ASP A 283 -19.42 10.71 19.29
C ASP A 283 -18.65 11.12 20.57
N GLY A 284 -17.31 11.08 20.52
CA GLY A 284 -16.39 11.38 21.62
C GLY A 284 -16.32 10.34 22.74
N LYS A 285 -17.07 9.22 22.67
CA LYS A 285 -17.22 8.26 23.79
C LYS A 285 -16.17 7.15 23.80
N LYS A 286 -15.54 6.87 22.66
CA LYS A 286 -14.47 5.88 22.51
C LYS A 286 -13.17 6.62 22.18
N MET A 287 -12.08 6.14 22.76
CA MET A 287 -10.73 6.62 22.48
C MET A 287 -9.92 5.42 21.98
N ALA A 288 -9.46 5.46 20.74
CA ALA A 288 -8.61 4.42 20.16
C ALA A 288 -7.16 4.88 20.13
N THR A 289 -6.26 3.98 20.48
CA THR A 289 -4.82 4.23 20.53
C THR A 289 -4.05 3.09 19.89
N ILE A 290 -2.90 3.41 19.31
CA ILE A 290 -1.90 2.46 18.84
C ILE A 290 -0.57 2.79 19.54
N SER A 291 0.22 1.77 19.83
CA SER A 291 1.49 1.89 20.58
C SER A 291 2.61 1.04 19.96
N PRO A 292 3.88 1.30 20.29
CA PRO A 292 5.04 0.58 19.73
C PRO A 292 5.05 -0.93 20.00
N ASP A 293 4.30 -1.41 21.00
CA ASP A 293 4.05 -2.84 21.25
C ASP A 293 3.16 -3.51 20.18
N ARG A 294 2.75 -2.76 19.16
CA ARG A 294 1.88 -3.19 18.04
C ARG A 294 0.52 -3.67 18.53
N LYS A 295 0.01 -3.11 19.64
CA LYS A 295 -1.35 -3.37 20.12
C LYS A 295 -2.23 -2.15 19.91
N VAL A 296 -3.43 -2.38 19.43
CA VAL A 296 -4.48 -1.35 19.32
C VAL A 296 -5.40 -1.49 20.52
N ARG A 297 -5.50 -0.44 21.32
CA ARG A 297 -6.33 -0.40 22.53
C ARG A 297 -7.48 0.57 22.32
N ILE A 298 -8.67 0.20 22.76
CA ILE A 298 -9.84 1.07 22.73
C ILE A 298 -10.37 1.21 24.15
N PHE A 299 -10.43 2.45 24.63
CA PHE A 299 -10.93 2.83 25.94
C PHE A 299 -12.31 3.48 25.81
N ARG A 300 -13.13 3.34 26.86
CA ARG A 300 -14.29 4.19 27.06
C ARG A 300 -13.81 5.51 27.66
N PHE A 301 -13.99 6.61 26.94
CA PHE A 301 -13.46 7.93 27.28
C PHE A 301 -13.93 8.42 28.66
N LEU A 302 -15.23 8.34 28.94
CA LEU A 302 -15.82 8.84 30.18
C LEU A 302 -15.36 8.09 31.44
N THR A 303 -15.16 6.77 31.36
CA THR A 303 -14.73 5.94 32.51
C THR A 303 -13.23 5.71 32.57
N GLY A 304 -12.46 6.05 31.52
CA GLY A 304 -11.04 5.69 31.40
C GLY A 304 -10.77 4.17 31.38
N LYS A 305 -11.80 3.34 31.18
CA LYS A 305 -11.68 1.87 31.25
C LYS A 305 -11.40 1.25 29.89
N LEU A 306 -10.59 0.21 29.88
CA LEU A 306 -10.22 -0.55 28.69
C LEU A 306 -11.43 -1.36 28.22
N MET A 307 -11.80 -1.18 26.95
CA MET A 307 -12.94 -1.86 26.34
C MET A 307 -12.49 -3.04 25.46
N ARG A 308 -11.41 -2.86 24.69
CA ARG A 308 -10.85 -3.84 23.74
C ARG A 308 -9.34 -3.67 23.59
N VAL A 309 -8.67 -4.78 23.30
CA VAL A 309 -7.29 -4.85 22.82
C VAL A 309 -7.27 -5.73 21.57
N PHE A 310 -6.60 -5.28 20.52
CA PHE A 310 -6.27 -6.08 19.34
C PHE A 310 -4.75 -6.22 19.28
N ASP A 311 -4.27 -7.46 19.20
CA ASP A 311 -2.85 -7.78 19.15
C ASP A 311 -2.39 -7.94 17.70
N GLU A 312 -1.49 -7.06 17.25
CA GLU A 312 -0.92 -7.05 15.90
C GLU A 312 0.62 -7.23 15.98
N SER A 313 1.08 -7.93 17.02
CA SER A 313 2.49 -8.24 17.21
C SER A 313 3.02 -9.25 16.19
N LEU A 314 4.33 -9.20 15.94
CA LEU A 314 4.99 -10.09 14.97
C LEU A 314 4.89 -11.59 15.31
N PRO A 315 4.90 -12.03 16.58
CA PRO A 315 4.59 -13.42 16.93
C PRO A 315 3.19 -13.83 16.49
N MET A 316 2.16 -13.01 16.77
CA MET A 316 0.78 -13.28 16.36
C MET A 316 0.64 -13.43 14.84
N PHE A 317 1.32 -12.60 14.05
CA PHE A 317 1.37 -12.77 12.59
C PHE A 317 2.06 -14.07 12.15
N THR A 318 3.06 -14.54 12.90
CA THR A 318 3.78 -15.79 12.62
C THR A 318 2.91 -17.00 12.93
N GLU A 319 2.21 -17.00 14.07
CA GLU A 319 1.23 -18.04 14.45
C GLU A 319 0.06 -18.07 13.46
N LEU A 320 -0.49 -16.92 13.06
CA LEU A 320 -1.55 -16.83 12.05
C LEU A 320 -1.11 -17.40 10.70
N GLN A 321 0.12 -17.12 10.25
CA GLN A 321 0.68 -17.66 9.01
C GLN A 321 0.86 -19.19 9.08
N GLN A 322 1.26 -19.74 10.24
CA GLN A 322 1.38 -21.18 10.47
C GLN A 322 0.01 -21.89 10.50
N MET A 323 -0.99 -21.30 11.16
CA MET A 323 -2.34 -21.86 11.23
C MET A 323 -3.07 -21.79 9.87
N ARG A 324 -2.91 -20.68 9.14
CA ARG A 324 -3.51 -20.48 7.83
C ARG A 324 -2.69 -19.48 7.03
N GLN A 325 -1.93 -19.99 6.06
CA GLN A 325 -1.10 -19.20 5.14
C GLN A 325 -1.91 -18.01 4.56
N GLN A 326 -1.51 -16.79 4.91
CA GLN A 326 -2.18 -15.56 4.49
C GLN A 326 -1.55 -14.95 3.24
N LEU A 327 -0.25 -15.12 3.07
CA LEU A 327 0.58 -14.64 1.97
C LEU A 327 1.57 -15.75 1.59
N PRO A 328 2.12 -15.76 0.36
CA PRO A 328 3.23 -16.64 0.00
C PRO A 328 4.45 -16.38 0.91
N ASP A 329 5.17 -17.42 1.31
CA ASP A 329 6.19 -17.31 2.37
C ASP A 329 7.35 -16.36 2.01
N MET A 330 7.71 -16.29 0.72
CA MET A 330 8.70 -15.31 0.22
C MET A 330 8.22 -13.86 0.45
N GLU A 331 6.94 -13.58 0.25
CA GLU A 331 6.39 -12.24 0.46
C GLU A 331 6.21 -11.95 1.95
N PHE A 332 5.71 -12.91 2.72
CA PHE A 332 5.63 -12.81 4.18
C PHE A 332 7.01 -12.49 4.79
N GLY A 333 8.06 -13.18 4.35
CA GLY A 333 9.44 -12.91 4.76
C GLY A 333 9.94 -11.50 4.42
N ARG A 334 9.62 -10.98 3.22
CA ARG A 334 9.95 -9.60 2.82
C ARG A 334 9.23 -8.58 3.71
N ARG A 335 7.93 -8.76 3.95
CA ARG A 335 7.14 -7.86 4.82
C ARG A 335 7.61 -7.92 6.29
N MET A 336 7.97 -9.10 6.80
CA MET A 336 8.59 -9.26 8.13
C MET A 336 9.94 -8.52 8.24
N ALA A 337 10.76 -8.55 7.20
CA ALA A 337 12.02 -7.80 7.17
C ALA A 337 11.76 -6.27 7.21
N GLN A 338 10.78 -5.80 6.45
CA GLN A 338 10.37 -4.39 6.45
C GLN A 338 9.82 -3.94 7.81
N GLU A 339 9.06 -4.78 8.51
CA GLU A 339 8.57 -4.48 9.86
C GLU A 339 9.69 -4.38 10.92
N ARG A 340 10.76 -5.18 10.76
CA ARG A 340 11.98 -5.07 11.59
C ARG A 340 12.79 -3.82 11.26
N GLU A 341 12.78 -3.37 10.02
CA GLU A 341 13.41 -2.11 9.61
C GLU A 341 12.64 -0.88 10.11
N LEU A 342 11.30 -0.91 10.03
CA LEU A 342 10.41 0.12 10.57
C LEU A 342 10.67 0.36 12.07
N GLU A 343 10.89 -0.71 12.83
CA GLU A 343 11.19 -0.67 14.26
C GLU A 343 12.58 -0.06 14.55
N LYS A 344 13.61 -0.41 13.77
CA LYS A 344 14.97 0.16 13.91
C LYS A 344 15.05 1.67 13.66
N VAL A 345 14.15 2.20 12.83
CA VAL A 345 14.14 3.63 12.43
C VAL A 345 13.11 4.44 13.25
N ASP A 346 12.49 3.85 14.29
CA ASP A 346 11.38 4.44 15.06
C ASP A 346 10.20 4.90 14.16
N GLY A 347 10.05 4.28 12.98
CA GLY A 347 9.02 4.65 12.01
C GLY A 347 7.60 4.32 12.47
N ILE A 348 7.46 3.47 13.51
CA ILE A 348 6.19 3.18 14.18
C ILE A 348 5.60 4.46 14.80
N ARG A 349 6.42 5.43 15.20
CA ARG A 349 6.00 6.75 15.70
C ARG A 349 5.08 7.50 14.74
N LEU A 350 5.25 7.30 13.43
CA LEU A 350 4.43 7.95 12.41
C LEU A 350 3.10 7.22 12.17
N THR A 351 2.88 6.00 12.68
CA THR A 351 1.64 5.26 12.46
C THR A 351 0.44 5.94 13.10
N ASN A 352 -0.70 5.92 12.43
CA ASN A 352 -1.95 6.47 12.99
C ASN A 352 -3.11 5.48 12.95
N ILE A 353 -4.19 5.90 13.60
CA ILE A 353 -5.44 5.16 13.75
C ILE A 353 -6.60 6.13 13.55
N VAL A 354 -7.62 5.69 12.81
CA VAL A 354 -8.73 6.54 12.36
C VAL A 354 -10.06 5.83 12.62
N PHE A 355 -11.05 6.55 13.14
CA PHE A 355 -12.44 6.09 13.18
C PHE A 355 -13.16 6.48 11.90
N ASP A 356 -14.15 5.67 11.51
CA ASP A 356 -15.15 6.09 10.54
C ASP A 356 -16.13 7.12 11.13
N GLU A 357 -16.88 7.82 10.28
CA GLU A 357 -17.90 8.81 10.68
C GLU A 357 -18.97 8.27 11.63
N THR A 358 -19.24 6.96 11.64
CA THR A 358 -20.22 6.35 12.58
C THR A 358 -19.61 6.01 13.94
N GLY A 359 -18.28 5.86 14.05
CA GLY A 359 -17.60 5.44 15.28
C GLY A 359 -17.76 3.94 15.61
N HIS A 360 -18.19 3.13 14.64
CA HIS A 360 -18.29 1.67 14.76
C HIS A 360 -17.07 0.94 14.19
N PHE A 361 -16.37 1.53 13.23
CA PHE A 361 -15.21 0.96 12.57
C PHE A 361 -13.93 1.73 12.91
N VAL A 362 -12.86 0.97 13.05
CA VAL A 362 -11.50 1.47 13.30
C VAL A 362 -10.59 0.98 12.19
N LEU A 363 -9.80 1.90 11.64
CA LEU A 363 -8.89 1.67 10.53
C LEU A 363 -7.46 1.99 10.96
N TYR A 364 -6.53 1.06 10.70
CA TYR A 364 -5.10 1.24 10.95
C TYR A 364 -4.23 0.40 9.99
N GLY A 365 -3.00 0.86 9.74
CA GLY A 365 -2.04 0.18 8.87
C GLY A 365 -1.28 -0.95 9.58
N THR A 366 -1.26 -2.14 8.96
CA THR A 366 -0.53 -3.33 9.44
C THR A 366 0.40 -3.90 8.38
N MET A 367 1.18 -4.92 8.74
CA MET A 367 1.99 -5.73 7.82
C MET A 367 1.18 -6.30 6.63
N LEU A 368 -0.09 -6.66 6.85
CA LEU A 368 -0.96 -7.21 5.80
C LEU A 368 -1.63 -6.14 4.93
N GLY A 369 -1.49 -4.85 5.25
CA GLY A 369 -2.26 -3.76 4.65
C GLY A 369 -3.13 -3.05 5.69
N ILE A 370 -4.14 -2.31 5.22
CA ILE A 370 -5.05 -1.53 6.08
C ILE A 370 -6.16 -2.45 6.59
N LYS A 371 -6.22 -2.68 7.90
CA LYS A 371 -7.33 -3.44 8.49
C LYS A 371 -8.49 -2.52 8.83
N VAL A 372 -9.70 -2.97 8.50
CA VAL A 372 -10.97 -2.37 8.93
C VAL A 372 -11.57 -3.29 9.98
N ILE A 373 -11.68 -2.82 11.22
CA ILE A 373 -12.21 -3.61 12.35
C ILE A 373 -13.51 -3.01 12.86
N ASN A 374 -14.54 -3.85 12.98
CA ASN A 374 -15.77 -3.52 13.69
C ASN A 374 -15.55 -3.65 15.20
N VAL A 375 -15.66 -2.53 15.91
CA VAL A 375 -15.39 -2.39 17.34
C VAL A 375 -16.44 -3.08 18.23
N GLU A 376 -17.69 -3.21 17.75
CA GLU A 376 -18.75 -3.87 18.51
C GLU A 376 -18.69 -5.40 18.40
N THR A 377 -18.35 -5.91 17.21
CA THR A 377 -18.32 -7.36 16.92
C THR A 377 -16.93 -8.00 17.08
N ASN A 378 -15.88 -7.20 17.31
CA ASN A 378 -14.47 -7.61 17.38
C ASN A 378 -13.98 -8.37 16.13
N ARG A 379 -14.46 -8.00 14.94
CA ARG A 379 -14.09 -8.68 13.69
C ARG A 379 -13.34 -7.74 12.76
N CYS A 380 -12.26 -8.23 12.17
CA CYS A 380 -11.71 -7.64 10.95
C CYS A 380 -12.67 -7.95 9.80
N VAL A 381 -13.21 -6.92 9.17
CA VAL A 381 -14.26 -7.03 8.13
C VAL A 381 -13.67 -6.92 6.74
N ARG A 382 -12.65 -6.06 6.55
CA ARG A 382 -11.90 -5.90 5.30
C ARG A 382 -10.41 -5.71 5.59
N ILE A 383 -9.56 -6.12 4.64
CA ILE A 383 -8.14 -5.77 4.58
C ILE A 383 -7.88 -5.17 3.21
N LEU A 384 -7.61 -3.86 3.15
CA LEU A 384 -7.31 -3.13 1.91
C LEU A 384 -5.80 -3.13 1.68
N GLY A 385 -5.36 -3.16 0.42
CA GLY A 385 -3.94 -3.24 0.08
C GLY A 385 -3.28 -4.59 0.40
N LYS A 386 -4.05 -5.67 0.60
CA LYS A 386 -3.45 -6.99 0.90
C LYS A 386 -2.56 -7.50 -0.23
N LEU A 387 -2.92 -7.21 -1.48
CA LEU A 387 -2.16 -7.59 -2.67
C LEU A 387 -0.99 -6.62 -2.96
N GLU A 388 -0.90 -5.49 -2.25
CA GLU A 388 0.08 -4.44 -2.50
C GLU A 388 1.27 -4.60 -1.56
N ASN A 389 2.49 -4.56 -2.11
CA ASN A 389 3.73 -4.63 -1.34
C ASN A 389 4.12 -3.25 -0.76
N ILE A 390 3.19 -2.64 -0.02
CA ILE A 390 3.40 -1.35 0.67
C ILE A 390 3.10 -1.46 2.16
N ARG A 391 4.06 -1.08 3.01
CA ARG A 391 3.81 -0.90 4.44
C ARG A 391 3.19 0.46 4.69
N VAL A 392 1.86 0.49 4.78
CA VAL A 392 1.08 1.69 5.10
C VAL A 392 1.42 2.21 6.50
N VAL A 393 1.67 3.51 6.64
CA VAL A 393 2.03 4.17 7.90
C VAL A 393 0.90 5.08 8.38
N GLN A 394 0.55 6.12 7.61
CA GLN A 394 -0.58 7.01 7.94
C GLN A 394 -1.77 6.81 7.00
N LEU A 395 -2.94 7.10 7.57
CA LEU A 395 -4.26 7.05 6.97
C LEU A 395 -4.96 8.40 7.10
N GLY A 396 -5.62 8.83 6.03
CA GLY A 396 -6.61 9.91 6.03
C GLY A 396 -7.87 9.39 5.37
N LEU A 397 -8.97 9.33 6.12
CA LEU A 397 -10.25 8.82 5.63
C LEU A 397 -11.10 10.00 5.14
N PHE A 398 -11.64 9.86 3.93
CA PHE A 398 -12.61 10.77 3.31
C PHE A 398 -13.91 10.00 3.09
N GLN A 399 -15.00 10.41 3.74
CA GLN A 399 -16.33 9.80 3.62
C GLN A 399 -17.39 10.76 3.07
N GLY A 400 -16.96 11.95 2.61
CA GLY A 400 -17.85 12.97 2.05
C GLY A 400 -18.28 12.68 0.60
N ILE A 401 -19.33 13.39 0.17
CA ILE A 401 -19.66 13.60 -1.24
C ILE A 401 -18.75 14.74 -1.73
N ALA A 402 -17.92 14.52 -2.75
CA ALA A 402 -16.97 15.53 -3.18
C ALA A 402 -17.70 16.60 -4.02
N LYS A 403 -17.96 17.75 -3.37
CA LYS A 403 -18.89 18.78 -3.88
C LYS A 403 -18.50 19.31 -5.26
N THR A 404 -19.33 18.98 -6.25
CA THR A 404 -19.28 19.56 -7.61
C THR A 404 -19.73 21.03 -7.67
N SER A 405 -20.38 21.57 -6.63
CA SER A 405 -20.75 22.99 -6.54
C SER A 405 -20.70 23.51 -5.10
N ASN A 406 -20.51 24.83 -4.92
CA ASN A 406 -20.44 25.48 -3.61
C ASN A 406 -21.80 25.58 -2.87
N VAL A 407 -22.90 25.10 -3.45
CA VAL A 407 -24.22 25.12 -2.81
C VAL A 407 -24.43 23.83 -2.03
N ALA A 408 -24.56 23.94 -0.70
CA ALA A 408 -25.04 22.84 0.12
C ALA A 408 -26.54 22.63 -0.18
N PRO A 409 -26.98 21.41 -0.55
CA PRO A 409 -28.40 21.15 -0.72
C PRO A 409 -29.11 21.28 0.64
N THR A 410 -30.31 21.87 0.65
CA THR A 410 -31.13 21.89 1.87
C THR A 410 -31.62 20.47 2.19
N VAL A 411 -31.92 20.20 3.46
CA VAL A 411 -32.43 18.89 3.91
C VAL A 411 -33.71 18.51 3.14
N GLU A 412 -34.53 19.50 2.79
CA GLU A 412 -35.73 19.37 1.97
C GLU A 412 -35.43 18.96 0.51
N MET A 413 -34.36 19.50 -0.10
CA MET A 413 -33.90 19.06 -1.42
C MET A 413 -33.43 17.60 -1.39
N THR A 414 -32.67 17.19 -0.37
CA THR A 414 -32.21 15.80 -0.22
C THR A 414 -33.32 14.81 0.13
N ALA A 415 -34.44 15.27 0.69
CA ALA A 415 -35.62 14.46 0.97
C ALA A 415 -36.58 14.33 -0.24
N SER A 416 -36.38 15.12 -1.29
CA SER A 416 -37.11 14.95 -2.55
C SER A 416 -36.53 13.79 -3.34
N ASP A 417 -37.39 12.85 -3.76
CA ASP A 417 -37.01 11.62 -4.49
C ASP A 417 -36.71 11.92 -5.98
N ASN A 418 -35.71 12.78 -6.17
CA ASN A 418 -35.44 13.47 -7.41
C ASN A 418 -34.32 12.74 -8.18
N PRO A 419 -34.57 12.20 -9.39
CA PRO A 419 -33.58 11.37 -10.11
C PRO A 419 -32.25 12.07 -10.39
N ALA A 420 -32.22 13.41 -10.43
CA ALA A 420 -31.00 14.19 -10.59
C ALA A 420 -30.09 14.23 -9.34
N LEU A 421 -30.62 13.91 -8.15
CA LEU A 421 -29.89 13.82 -6.89
C LEU A 421 -29.45 12.39 -6.55
N GLN A 422 -30.19 11.38 -7.03
CA GLN A 422 -29.88 9.95 -6.82
C GLN A 422 -28.51 9.53 -7.39
N ASN A 423 -27.96 10.27 -8.37
CA ASN A 423 -26.64 10.01 -8.96
C ASN A 423 -25.44 10.51 -8.12
N LYS A 424 -25.63 11.08 -6.92
CA LYS A 424 -24.54 11.46 -6.02
C LYS A 424 -24.21 10.34 -5.03
N GLU A 425 -23.71 9.22 -5.53
CA GLU A 425 -23.12 8.20 -4.66
C GLU A 425 -21.90 8.75 -3.92
N ALA A 426 -21.86 8.61 -2.60
CA ALA A 426 -20.65 8.90 -1.85
C ALA A 426 -19.52 7.95 -2.32
N ASP A 427 -18.37 8.53 -2.66
CA ASP A 427 -17.13 7.82 -3.01
C ASP A 427 -16.17 7.85 -1.79
N PRO A 428 -16.37 6.97 -0.80
CA PRO A 428 -15.51 6.90 0.38
C PRO A 428 -14.13 6.43 -0.07
N THR A 429 -13.12 7.20 0.32
CA THR A 429 -11.75 7.04 -0.13
C THR A 429 -10.83 7.11 1.07
N ILE A 430 -9.89 6.17 1.16
CA ILE A 430 -8.80 6.26 2.13
C ILE A 430 -7.51 6.59 1.40
N PHE A 431 -6.89 7.68 1.85
CA PHE A 431 -5.57 8.10 1.42
C PHE A 431 -4.55 7.58 2.42
N CYS A 432 -3.42 7.08 1.96
CA CYS A 432 -2.40 6.57 2.86
C CYS A 432 -0.97 6.79 2.39
N THR A 433 -0.04 6.94 3.33
CA THR A 433 1.41 7.00 3.08
C THR A 433 2.04 5.63 3.32
N ALA A 434 3.17 5.36 2.66
CA ALA A 434 3.92 4.11 2.87
C ALA A 434 5.35 4.38 3.35
N PHE A 435 5.89 3.46 4.16
CA PHE A 435 7.23 3.54 4.72
C PHE A 435 8.29 3.67 3.62
N LYS A 436 9.17 4.69 3.73
CA LYS A 436 10.21 5.04 2.75
C LYS A 436 9.69 5.26 1.32
N LYS A 437 8.47 5.76 1.15
CA LYS A 437 7.92 6.18 -0.15
C LYS A 437 7.60 7.68 -0.15
N ASN A 438 8.02 8.35 -1.22
CA ASN A 438 7.68 9.73 -1.56
C ASN A 438 6.30 9.85 -2.24
N ARG A 439 5.37 8.94 -1.90
CA ARG A 439 4.06 8.82 -2.55
C ARG A 439 2.98 8.54 -1.52
N PHE A 440 1.80 9.08 -1.79
CA PHE A 440 0.57 8.64 -1.14
C PHE A 440 -0.32 7.91 -2.15
N TYR A 441 -1.09 6.96 -1.64
CA TYR A 441 -1.91 6.04 -2.39
C TYR A 441 -3.37 6.30 -2.08
N MET A 442 -4.22 6.13 -3.07
CA MET A 442 -5.67 6.32 -2.98
C MET A 442 -6.39 4.99 -3.14
N PHE A 443 -7.11 4.54 -2.11
CA PHE A 443 -8.00 3.38 -2.19
C PHE A 443 -9.45 3.84 -2.13
N SER A 444 -10.23 3.55 -3.16
CA SER A 444 -11.65 3.91 -3.28
C SER A 444 -12.54 2.66 -3.25
N LYS A 445 -13.74 2.74 -3.81
CA LYS A 445 -14.55 1.56 -4.16
C LYS A 445 -14.09 0.87 -5.45
N ARG A 446 -13.35 1.57 -6.32
CA ARG A 446 -12.95 1.13 -7.66
C ARG A 446 -11.60 0.42 -7.62
N GLU A 447 -11.54 -0.77 -8.21
CA GLU A 447 -10.25 -1.40 -8.54
C GLU A 447 -9.57 -0.64 -9.70
N PRO A 448 -8.23 -0.70 -9.82
CA PRO A 448 -7.51 -0.07 -10.91
C PRO A 448 -7.90 -0.66 -12.28
N VAL A 449 -7.91 0.18 -13.31
CA VAL A 449 -8.19 -0.24 -14.69
C VAL A 449 -7.01 -1.02 -15.26
N ASP A 450 -7.30 -2.06 -16.03
CA ASP A 450 -6.34 -3.04 -16.57
C ASP A 450 -5.26 -2.35 -17.43
N THR A 451 -3.98 -2.44 -17.02
CA THR A 451 -2.84 -1.63 -17.51
C THR A 451 -2.32 -1.97 -18.92
N LYS A 452 -3.20 -2.44 -19.81
CA LYS A 452 -2.88 -2.84 -21.20
C LYS A 452 -2.68 -1.65 -22.14
N SER A 453 -3.02 -0.43 -21.72
CA SER A 453 -2.85 0.81 -22.49
C SER A 453 -1.79 1.72 -21.84
N ALA A 454 -0.82 2.19 -22.62
CA ALA A 454 0.29 3.03 -22.16
C ALA A 454 -0.14 4.41 -21.59
N GLU A 455 -1.39 4.81 -21.77
CA GLU A 455 -1.97 6.06 -21.24
C GLU A 455 -2.61 5.90 -19.84
N SER A 456 -2.69 4.67 -19.32
CA SER A 456 -3.36 4.35 -18.04
C SER A 456 -2.40 3.81 -16.99
N ASP A 457 -1.28 4.49 -16.77
CA ASP A 457 -0.43 4.21 -15.61
C ASP A 457 -1.16 4.66 -14.32
N ARG A 458 -1.14 3.81 -13.28
CA ARG A 458 -1.76 4.08 -11.97
C ARG A 458 -1.00 5.16 -11.19
N ASP A 459 0.23 5.43 -11.60
CA ASP A 459 1.21 6.22 -10.89
C ASP A 459 1.36 7.62 -11.51
N VAL A 460 0.81 8.63 -10.82
CA VAL A 460 0.75 10.00 -11.34
C VAL A 460 2.07 10.74 -11.06
N PHE A 461 2.88 10.88 -12.12
CA PHE A 461 4.12 11.67 -12.13
C PHE A 461 3.83 13.18 -12.27
N ASN A 462 3.46 13.82 -11.17
CA ASN A 462 3.26 15.28 -11.07
C ASN A 462 4.55 16.06 -10.73
N GLU A 463 5.65 15.39 -10.40
CA GLU A 463 6.99 15.97 -10.24
C GLU A 463 7.98 15.29 -11.18
N LYS A 464 9.09 15.96 -11.48
CA LYS A 464 10.22 15.32 -12.17
C LYS A 464 10.85 14.30 -11.20
N PRO A 465 10.94 13.01 -11.53
CA PRO A 465 11.54 12.01 -10.65
C PRO A 465 12.95 12.40 -10.24
N SER A 466 13.34 12.07 -9.01
CA SER A 466 14.70 12.29 -8.53
C SER A 466 15.72 11.51 -9.36
N LYS A 467 16.99 11.92 -9.40
CA LYS A 467 18.03 11.17 -10.14
C LYS A 467 18.13 9.71 -9.67
N GLU A 468 17.97 9.49 -8.38
CA GLU A 468 17.96 8.15 -7.79
C GLU A 468 16.75 7.33 -8.24
N GLU A 469 15.56 7.93 -8.38
CA GLU A 469 14.38 7.25 -8.95
C GLU A 469 14.48 7.04 -10.46
N VAL A 470 15.06 7.97 -11.22
CA VAL A 470 15.35 7.73 -12.65
C VAL A 470 16.31 6.55 -12.77
N MET A 471 17.35 6.50 -11.94
CA MET A 471 18.27 5.35 -11.89
C MET A 471 17.57 4.07 -11.42
N ALA A 472 16.69 4.12 -10.42
CA ALA A 472 15.97 2.96 -9.90
C ALA A 472 14.89 2.46 -10.86
N ALA A 473 14.20 3.35 -11.59
CA ALA A 473 13.28 2.99 -12.67
C ALA A 473 14.04 2.37 -13.85
N THR A 474 15.21 2.91 -14.20
CA THR A 474 16.14 2.35 -15.20
C THR A 474 16.85 1.06 -14.71
N GLN A 475 16.70 0.69 -13.43
CA GLN A 475 17.14 -0.60 -12.87
C GLN A 475 15.97 -1.59 -12.72
N ALA A 476 14.75 -1.12 -12.46
CA ALA A 476 13.53 -1.93 -12.43
C ALA A 476 13.11 -2.37 -13.84
N GLU A 477 13.14 -1.44 -14.80
CA GLU A 477 13.32 -1.74 -16.22
C GLU A 477 14.80 -1.60 -16.57
N GLY A 478 15.62 -2.54 -16.08
CA GLY A 478 16.96 -2.75 -16.65
C GLY A 478 16.86 -2.84 -18.18
N PRO A 479 17.79 -2.25 -18.95
CA PRO A 479 17.64 -2.06 -20.39
C PRO A 479 17.28 -3.39 -21.04
N LYS A 480 16.03 -3.51 -21.54
CA LYS A 480 15.42 -4.79 -21.95
C LYS A 480 16.39 -5.51 -22.86
N ARG A 481 17.10 -6.52 -22.35
CA ARG A 481 18.23 -7.13 -23.07
C ARG A 481 17.80 -7.78 -24.38
N VAL A 482 16.50 -8.06 -24.47
CA VAL A 482 15.78 -8.65 -25.59
C VAL A 482 14.78 -7.63 -26.17
N SER A 483 14.52 -7.70 -27.47
CA SER A 483 13.55 -6.84 -28.19
C SER A 483 12.79 -7.64 -29.24
N ASP A 484 11.59 -7.18 -29.59
CA ASP A 484 10.74 -7.77 -30.64
C ASP A 484 11.15 -7.37 -32.06
N SER A 485 12.02 -6.35 -32.24
CA SER A 485 12.44 -5.94 -33.58
C SER A 485 13.81 -5.24 -33.64
N ALA A 486 14.47 -5.41 -34.78
CA ALA A 486 15.75 -4.76 -35.09
C ALA A 486 15.80 -4.30 -36.57
N ILE A 487 16.68 -3.37 -36.88
CA ILE A 487 17.00 -2.93 -38.24
C ILE A 487 18.49 -3.16 -38.47
N ILE A 488 18.82 -4.03 -39.42
CA ILE A 488 20.20 -4.26 -39.86
C ILE A 488 20.47 -3.27 -41.00
N HIS A 489 21.31 -2.27 -40.74
CA HIS A 489 21.74 -1.31 -41.75
C HIS A 489 22.95 -1.90 -42.48
N THR A 490 22.83 -2.11 -43.80
CA THR A 490 23.93 -2.66 -44.62
C THR A 490 24.36 -1.66 -45.69
N THR A 491 25.54 -1.86 -46.28
CA THR A 491 26.00 -1.08 -47.44
C THR A 491 25.06 -1.17 -48.66
N MET A 492 24.15 -2.16 -48.68
CA MET A 492 23.14 -2.38 -49.72
C MET A 492 21.72 -1.93 -49.32
N GLY A 493 21.56 -1.31 -48.15
CA GLY A 493 20.28 -0.82 -47.60
C GLY A 493 19.84 -1.51 -46.30
N ASP A 494 18.64 -1.18 -45.84
CA ASP A 494 18.11 -1.58 -44.54
C ASP A 494 17.27 -2.86 -44.60
N ILE A 495 17.50 -3.77 -43.66
CA ILE A 495 16.72 -5.00 -43.46
C ILE A 495 16.03 -4.91 -42.11
N HIS A 496 14.70 -4.82 -42.10
CA HIS A 496 13.91 -4.82 -40.87
C HIS A 496 13.58 -6.25 -40.46
N ILE A 497 13.91 -6.62 -39.24
CA ILE A 497 13.70 -7.94 -38.64
C ILE A 497 12.66 -7.84 -37.54
N LYS A 498 11.69 -8.76 -37.53
CA LYS A 498 10.90 -9.12 -36.34
C LYS A 498 11.60 -10.29 -35.65
N LEU A 499 11.81 -10.18 -34.35
CA LEU A 499 12.48 -11.18 -33.50
C LEU A 499 11.44 -11.99 -32.70
N PHE A 500 11.85 -13.15 -32.17
CA PHE A 500 10.99 -14.07 -31.41
C PHE A 500 11.53 -14.32 -29.98
N PRO A 501 11.44 -13.31 -29.08
CA PRO A 501 12.09 -13.37 -27.77
C PRO A 501 11.36 -14.25 -26.74
N VAL A 502 10.11 -14.66 -27.01
CA VAL A 502 9.36 -15.56 -26.14
C VAL A 502 9.75 -17.01 -26.41
N GLU A 503 9.95 -17.35 -27.68
CA GLU A 503 10.30 -18.70 -28.14
C GLU A 503 11.81 -19.00 -28.08
N CYS A 504 12.66 -18.00 -28.35
CA CYS A 504 14.13 -18.13 -28.38
C CYS A 504 14.81 -17.04 -27.52
N PRO A 505 14.57 -17.01 -26.19
CA PRO A 505 15.02 -15.92 -25.33
C PRO A 505 16.55 -15.72 -25.32
N LYS A 506 17.35 -16.79 -25.24
CA LYS A 506 18.82 -16.66 -25.22
C LYS A 506 19.37 -16.18 -26.55
N THR A 507 18.84 -16.70 -27.65
CA THR A 507 19.29 -16.33 -29.00
C THR A 507 19.01 -14.87 -29.30
N VAL A 508 17.82 -14.38 -28.93
CA VAL A 508 17.46 -12.98 -29.13
C VAL A 508 18.20 -12.07 -28.13
N GLU A 509 18.48 -12.51 -26.90
CA GLU A 509 19.34 -11.76 -25.95
C GLU A 509 20.75 -11.58 -26.53
N ASN A 510 21.38 -12.68 -26.99
CA ASN A 510 22.70 -12.69 -27.61
C ASN A 510 22.76 -11.72 -28.81
N PHE A 511 21.79 -11.82 -29.73
CA PHE A 511 21.72 -10.94 -30.90
C PHE A 511 21.51 -9.46 -30.52
N CYS A 512 20.59 -9.16 -29.60
CA CYS A 512 20.27 -7.79 -29.20
C CYS A 512 21.42 -7.12 -28.42
N VAL A 513 22.10 -7.85 -27.54
CA VAL A 513 23.24 -7.33 -26.77
C VAL A 513 24.45 -7.12 -27.66
N HIS A 514 24.81 -8.08 -28.55
CA HIS A 514 25.87 -7.86 -29.55
C HIS A 514 25.57 -6.67 -30.47
N SER A 515 24.32 -6.52 -30.91
CA SER A 515 23.88 -5.36 -31.70
C SER A 515 24.07 -4.03 -30.98
N ARG A 516 23.65 -3.94 -29.70
CA ARG A 516 23.80 -2.71 -28.89
C ARG A 516 25.25 -2.40 -28.52
N ASN A 517 26.07 -3.42 -28.32
CA ASN A 517 27.51 -3.27 -28.11
C ASN A 517 28.26 -2.84 -29.38
N GLY A 518 27.58 -2.79 -30.55
CA GLY A 518 28.20 -2.50 -31.83
C GLY A 518 29.11 -3.62 -32.34
N TYR A 519 28.99 -4.84 -31.80
CA TYR A 519 29.84 -5.99 -32.15
C TYR A 519 29.81 -6.25 -33.66
N PHE A 520 28.60 -6.27 -34.26
CA PHE A 520 28.40 -6.51 -35.68
C PHE A 520 28.82 -5.35 -36.61
N ASN A 521 29.25 -4.20 -36.09
CA ASN A 521 29.60 -3.05 -36.91
C ASN A 521 30.84 -3.38 -37.77
N GLY A 522 30.75 -3.15 -39.07
CA GLY A 522 31.79 -3.49 -40.05
C GLY A 522 31.86 -4.98 -40.44
N HIS A 523 31.05 -5.87 -39.85
CA HIS A 523 31.07 -7.29 -40.20
C HIS A 523 30.60 -7.52 -41.64
N ILE A 524 31.32 -8.36 -42.38
CA ILE A 524 31.02 -8.66 -43.78
C ILE A 524 30.06 -9.85 -43.94
N PHE A 525 29.34 -9.89 -45.04
CA PHE A 525 28.65 -11.08 -45.53
C PHE A 525 29.67 -12.03 -46.17
N HIS A 526 30.42 -12.75 -45.33
CA HIS A 526 31.56 -13.58 -45.75
C HIS A 526 31.15 -14.79 -46.61
N ARG A 527 29.87 -15.20 -46.57
CA ARG A 527 29.35 -16.33 -47.34
C ARG A 527 27.95 -16.00 -47.89
N VAL A 528 27.81 -16.09 -49.20
CA VAL A 528 26.59 -15.74 -49.95
C VAL A 528 26.34 -16.82 -51.01
N ILE A 529 25.25 -17.59 -50.83
CA ILE A 529 24.87 -18.66 -51.76
C ILE A 529 23.59 -18.25 -52.47
N LYS A 530 23.71 -18.01 -53.79
CA LYS A 530 22.59 -17.57 -54.64
C LYS A 530 21.45 -18.58 -54.61
N GLY A 531 20.26 -18.12 -54.22
CA GLY A 531 19.06 -18.96 -54.12
C GLY A 531 19.01 -19.86 -52.88
N PHE A 532 19.89 -19.65 -51.89
CA PHE A 532 19.84 -20.37 -50.61
C PHE A 532 19.83 -19.39 -49.42
N MET A 533 20.97 -18.79 -49.07
CA MET A 533 21.08 -17.89 -47.91
C MET A 533 22.25 -16.90 -48.01
N VAL A 534 22.23 -15.88 -47.16
CA VAL A 534 23.32 -14.92 -46.93
C VAL A 534 23.74 -14.98 -45.45
N GLN A 535 25.02 -15.19 -45.17
CA GLN A 535 25.58 -15.43 -43.82
C GLN A 535 26.59 -14.34 -43.43
N THR A 536 26.54 -13.95 -42.15
CA THR A 536 27.37 -12.91 -41.55
C THR A 536 27.53 -13.18 -40.03
N GLY A 537 28.04 -12.21 -39.27
CA GLY A 537 28.21 -12.30 -37.82
C GLY A 537 29.56 -12.85 -37.34
N ASP A 538 30.50 -13.14 -38.24
CA ASP A 538 31.90 -13.49 -37.91
C ASP A 538 32.80 -12.24 -37.99
N PRO A 539 33.47 -11.82 -36.89
CA PRO A 539 34.42 -10.70 -36.89
C PRO A 539 35.63 -10.89 -37.82
N THR A 540 36.04 -12.13 -38.07
CA THR A 540 37.19 -12.46 -38.92
C THR A 540 36.82 -12.53 -40.41
N GLY A 541 35.53 -12.66 -40.73
CA GLY A 541 35.04 -12.81 -42.10
C GLY A 541 35.54 -14.07 -42.81
N THR A 542 35.81 -15.15 -42.06
CA THR A 542 36.33 -16.44 -42.54
C THR A 542 35.29 -17.57 -42.50
N GLY A 543 34.23 -17.40 -41.70
CA GLY A 543 33.25 -18.42 -41.34
C GLY A 543 33.61 -19.24 -40.10
N MET A 544 34.81 -19.05 -39.52
CA MET A 544 35.31 -19.83 -38.37
C MET A 544 35.35 -19.05 -37.05
N GLY A 545 35.15 -17.73 -37.06
CA GLY A 545 35.18 -16.89 -35.86
C GLY A 545 33.80 -16.52 -35.33
N GLY A 546 33.79 -15.90 -34.15
CA GLY A 546 32.59 -15.37 -33.51
C GLY A 546 32.18 -16.14 -32.25
N GLU A 547 31.85 -15.41 -31.19
CA GLU A 547 31.49 -15.96 -29.87
C GLU A 547 30.19 -15.33 -29.38
N SER A 548 29.45 -16.02 -28.51
CA SER A 548 28.28 -15.43 -27.86
C SER A 548 28.66 -14.36 -26.83
N ILE A 549 27.67 -13.60 -26.36
CA ILE A 549 27.84 -12.61 -25.28
C ILE A 549 28.33 -13.20 -23.95
N TRP A 550 28.35 -14.54 -23.82
CA TRP A 550 28.83 -15.27 -22.65
C TRP A 550 30.28 -15.77 -22.79
N GLY A 551 30.98 -15.46 -23.89
CA GLY A 551 32.39 -15.83 -24.11
C GLY A 551 32.61 -17.29 -24.52
N GLY A 552 31.69 -17.82 -25.32
CA GLY A 552 31.72 -19.20 -25.81
C GLY A 552 30.50 -19.54 -26.68
N GLU A 553 30.21 -20.83 -26.83
CA GLU A 553 29.03 -21.34 -27.56
C GLU A 553 27.81 -21.51 -26.62
N PHE A 554 26.59 -21.53 -27.19
CA PHE A 554 25.36 -21.80 -26.45
C PHE A 554 24.38 -22.75 -27.18
N GLU A 555 23.43 -23.28 -26.42
CA GLU A 555 22.45 -24.29 -26.86
C GLU A 555 21.49 -23.83 -27.96
N ASP A 556 20.84 -24.78 -28.64
CA ASP A 556 19.81 -24.51 -29.64
C ASP A 556 18.40 -24.35 -29.02
N GLU A 557 17.63 -23.37 -29.49
CA GLU A 557 16.26 -23.08 -29.03
C GLU A 557 15.23 -23.42 -30.11
N PHE A 558 14.90 -24.71 -30.27
CA PHE A 558 13.93 -25.16 -31.26
C PHE A 558 12.48 -25.07 -30.74
N HIS A 559 11.65 -24.25 -31.39
CA HIS A 559 10.22 -24.13 -31.08
C HIS A 559 9.33 -24.69 -32.19
N ALA A 560 8.20 -25.32 -31.85
CA ALA A 560 7.37 -26.05 -32.81
C ALA A 560 6.73 -25.17 -33.91
N THR A 561 6.45 -23.90 -33.59
CA THR A 561 5.87 -22.91 -34.52
C THR A 561 6.91 -22.24 -35.43
N LEU A 562 8.21 -22.37 -35.11
CA LEU A 562 9.29 -21.69 -35.81
C LEU A 562 9.98 -22.65 -36.77
N ARG A 563 9.85 -22.36 -38.07
CA ARG A 563 10.30 -23.21 -39.17
C ARG A 563 10.91 -22.37 -40.28
N HIS A 564 11.66 -22.99 -41.17
CA HIS A 564 12.16 -22.41 -42.41
C HIS A 564 11.13 -22.61 -43.56
N ASP A 565 9.83 -22.47 -43.25
CA ASP A 565 8.71 -22.63 -44.19
C ASP A 565 8.62 -21.49 -45.22
N ARG A 566 9.35 -20.38 -44.98
CA ARG A 566 9.28 -19.14 -45.75
C ARG A 566 10.69 -18.57 -46.02
N PRO A 567 10.87 -17.87 -47.16
CA PRO A 567 12.08 -17.08 -47.40
C PRO A 567 12.22 -15.95 -46.38
N TYR A 568 13.42 -15.39 -46.27
CA TYR A 568 13.78 -14.30 -45.36
C TYR A 568 13.60 -14.64 -43.87
N THR A 569 13.70 -15.92 -43.54
CA THR A 569 13.84 -16.43 -42.16
C THR A 569 15.27 -16.21 -41.68
N LEU A 570 15.42 -15.68 -40.46
CA LEU A 570 16.69 -15.38 -39.79
C LEU A 570 16.98 -16.47 -38.75
N SER A 571 18.14 -17.11 -38.89
CA SER A 571 18.53 -18.27 -38.07
C SER A 571 20.01 -18.22 -37.69
N MET A 572 20.37 -18.87 -36.57
CA MET A 572 21.77 -18.98 -36.13
C MET A 572 22.58 -19.90 -37.04
N ALA A 573 23.81 -19.49 -37.35
CA ALA A 573 24.80 -20.38 -37.95
C ALA A 573 25.59 -21.06 -36.82
N ASN A 574 25.63 -22.40 -36.86
CA ASN A 574 26.30 -23.25 -35.88
C ASN A 574 27.19 -24.29 -36.59
N GLY A 575 28.19 -24.81 -35.89
CA GLY A 575 29.07 -25.89 -36.36
C GLY A 575 28.51 -27.30 -36.15
N GLY A 576 27.34 -27.40 -35.52
CA GLY A 576 26.71 -28.62 -35.03
C GLY A 576 25.71 -28.31 -33.89
N PRO A 577 25.03 -29.32 -33.33
CA PRO A 577 24.06 -29.11 -32.25
C PRO A 577 24.68 -28.44 -31.02
N GLY A 578 24.06 -27.35 -30.56
CA GLY A 578 24.47 -26.60 -29.36
C GLY A 578 25.74 -25.75 -29.50
N THR A 579 26.14 -25.41 -30.73
CA THR A 579 27.36 -24.62 -31.04
C THR A 579 27.04 -23.21 -31.55
N ASN A 580 26.02 -22.54 -30.98
CA ASN A 580 25.64 -21.21 -31.42
C ASN A 580 26.62 -20.15 -30.89
N GLY A 581 27.16 -19.30 -31.78
CA GLY A 581 28.08 -18.20 -31.44
C GLY A 581 27.45 -16.83 -31.68
N SER A 582 28.10 -16.01 -32.51
CA SER A 582 27.55 -14.73 -33.01
C SER A 582 27.09 -14.78 -34.48
N GLN A 583 27.44 -15.84 -35.22
CA GLN A 583 27.10 -15.96 -36.64
C GLN A 583 25.61 -16.25 -36.89
N PHE A 584 25.05 -15.64 -37.93
CA PHE A 584 23.66 -15.84 -38.35
C PHE A 584 23.51 -15.75 -39.87
N PHE A 585 22.42 -16.29 -40.40
CA PHE A 585 22.08 -16.22 -41.81
C PHE A 585 20.61 -15.85 -42.06
N LEU A 586 20.36 -15.22 -43.22
CA LEU A 586 19.02 -15.02 -43.77
C LEU A 586 18.83 -15.90 -45.00
N THR A 587 17.76 -16.69 -45.00
CA THR A 587 17.34 -17.48 -46.17
C THR A 587 16.75 -16.59 -47.26
N VAL A 588 16.84 -16.99 -48.53
CA VAL A 588 16.12 -16.35 -49.65
C VAL A 588 15.06 -17.26 -50.30
N VAL A 589 14.98 -18.51 -49.86
CA VAL A 589 13.96 -19.51 -50.24
C VAL A 589 13.51 -20.26 -48.97
N PRO A 590 12.38 -20.98 -48.97
CA PRO A 590 12.09 -21.96 -47.92
C PRO A 590 13.18 -23.04 -47.86
N THR A 591 13.63 -23.40 -46.66
CA THR A 591 14.70 -24.40 -46.45
C THR A 591 14.36 -25.42 -45.34
N PRO A 592 13.29 -26.23 -45.47
CA PRO A 592 12.81 -27.08 -44.36
C PRO A 592 13.82 -28.11 -43.84
N TRP A 593 14.84 -28.46 -44.63
CA TRP A 593 15.93 -29.36 -44.20
C TRP A 593 16.87 -28.79 -43.12
N LEU A 594 16.71 -27.50 -42.79
CA LEU A 594 17.37 -26.79 -41.68
C LEU A 594 16.54 -26.78 -40.38
N ASP A 595 15.28 -27.24 -40.43
CA ASP A 595 14.40 -27.29 -39.25
C ASP A 595 14.96 -28.25 -38.19
N ASN A 596 14.94 -27.81 -36.93
CA ASN A 596 15.55 -28.50 -35.78
C ASN A 596 17.06 -28.78 -35.94
N LYS A 597 17.76 -27.98 -36.76
CA LYS A 597 19.24 -27.93 -36.84
C LYS A 597 19.80 -26.55 -36.60
N HIS A 598 19.08 -25.51 -37.04
CA HIS A 598 19.43 -24.11 -36.83
C HIS A 598 18.30 -23.39 -36.11
N THR A 599 18.64 -22.66 -35.05
CA THR A 599 17.68 -21.92 -34.23
C THR A 599 17.11 -20.74 -35.03
N VAL A 600 15.79 -20.75 -35.28
CA VAL A 600 15.06 -19.69 -35.98
C VAL A 600 14.63 -18.63 -34.96
N PHE A 601 15.25 -17.44 -34.98
CA PHE A 601 15.01 -16.41 -33.96
C PHE A 601 14.41 -15.10 -34.51
N GLY A 602 14.19 -15.01 -35.82
CA GLY A 602 13.48 -13.88 -36.42
C GLY A 602 13.09 -14.09 -37.89
N ARG A 603 12.43 -13.07 -38.47
CA ARG A 603 12.05 -13.01 -39.89
C ARG A 603 12.11 -11.58 -40.41
N SER A 604 12.47 -11.39 -41.68
CA SER A 604 12.39 -10.08 -42.31
C SER A 604 10.94 -9.62 -42.46
N ALA A 605 10.66 -8.42 -41.96
CA ALA A 605 9.36 -7.75 -42.08
C ALA A 605 9.35 -6.71 -43.21
N LYS A 606 10.50 -6.11 -43.53
CA LYS A 606 10.74 -5.19 -44.66
C LYS A 606 12.21 -5.30 -45.10
N GLY A 607 12.51 -4.90 -46.33
CA GLY A 607 13.87 -4.99 -46.88
C GLY A 607 14.23 -6.33 -47.51
N MET A 608 13.23 -7.17 -47.82
CA MET A 608 13.43 -8.46 -48.53
C MET A 608 14.19 -8.29 -49.86
N GLU A 609 13.94 -7.19 -50.56
CA GLU A 609 14.66 -6.80 -51.78
C GLU A 609 16.16 -6.58 -51.53
N VAL A 610 16.56 -6.06 -50.36
CA VAL A 610 17.97 -5.88 -49.98
C VAL A 610 18.62 -7.25 -49.81
N VAL A 611 18.01 -8.16 -49.06
CA VAL A 611 18.49 -9.55 -48.89
C VAL A 611 18.63 -10.25 -50.25
N GLN A 612 17.67 -10.04 -51.16
CA GLN A 612 17.68 -10.63 -52.49
C GLN A 612 18.73 -10.00 -53.42
N ARG A 613 19.03 -8.70 -53.29
CA ARG A 613 20.17 -8.06 -53.98
C ARG A 613 21.50 -8.62 -53.48
N ILE A 614 21.68 -8.72 -52.16
CA ILE A 614 22.88 -9.32 -51.54
C ILE A 614 23.07 -10.75 -52.04
N SER A 615 22.01 -11.58 -52.10
CA SER A 615 22.10 -12.97 -52.61
C SER A 615 22.42 -13.10 -54.11
N ASN A 616 22.32 -12.02 -54.89
CA ASN A 616 22.58 -12.03 -56.33
C ASN A 616 23.92 -11.42 -56.75
N VAL A 617 24.76 -10.97 -55.81
CA VAL A 617 26.08 -10.43 -56.15
C VAL A 617 27.03 -11.50 -56.68
N LYS A 618 28.08 -11.08 -57.38
CA LYS A 618 29.12 -12.00 -57.87
C LYS A 618 29.95 -12.49 -56.69
N VAL A 619 30.02 -13.80 -56.53
CA VAL A 619 30.82 -14.50 -55.51
C VAL A 619 31.91 -15.35 -56.16
N ASN A 620 32.97 -15.62 -55.42
CA ASN A 620 34.00 -16.58 -55.80
C ASN A 620 33.43 -18.02 -55.74
N PRO A 621 33.35 -18.76 -56.86
CA PRO A 621 32.73 -20.09 -56.90
C PRO A 621 33.40 -21.16 -56.02
N LYS A 622 34.59 -20.91 -55.46
CA LYS A 622 35.29 -21.84 -54.56
C LYS A 622 35.03 -21.58 -53.08
N THR A 623 34.55 -20.40 -52.71
CA THR A 623 34.45 -19.98 -51.29
C THR A 623 33.12 -19.31 -50.94
N ASP A 624 32.21 -19.16 -51.90
CA ASP A 624 30.93 -18.45 -51.75
C ASP A 624 31.06 -16.98 -51.24
N LYS A 625 32.28 -16.42 -51.24
CA LYS A 625 32.55 -15.06 -50.74
C LYS A 625 32.33 -14.03 -51.86
N PRO A 626 31.60 -12.92 -51.62
CA PRO A 626 31.49 -11.81 -52.56
C PRO A 626 32.84 -11.26 -53.05
N TYR A 627 32.90 -10.80 -54.30
CA TYR A 627 34.08 -10.07 -54.81
C TYR A 627 34.17 -8.63 -54.29
N GLU A 628 33.02 -8.01 -54.01
CA GLU A 628 32.92 -6.70 -53.37
C GLU A 628 32.34 -6.93 -51.98
N ASP A 629 33.04 -6.47 -50.93
CA ASP A 629 32.63 -6.69 -49.56
C ASP A 629 31.33 -5.92 -49.24
N ILE A 630 30.31 -6.66 -48.83
CA ILE A 630 29.06 -6.12 -48.30
C ILE A 630 29.16 -6.21 -46.78
N SER A 631 28.94 -5.11 -46.07
CA SER A 631 29.08 -5.06 -44.62
C SER A 631 27.83 -4.52 -43.92
N ILE A 632 27.69 -4.90 -42.65
CA ILE A 632 26.78 -4.29 -41.69
C ILE A 632 27.42 -2.97 -41.23
N ILE A 633 26.68 -1.87 -41.35
CA ILE A 633 27.09 -0.55 -40.85
C ILE A 633 26.87 -0.53 -39.33
N ASN A 634 25.63 -0.83 -38.91
CA ASN A 634 25.23 -1.06 -37.53
C ASN A 634 23.89 -1.81 -37.47
N ILE A 635 23.47 -2.23 -36.27
CA ILE A 635 22.14 -2.82 -36.03
C ILE A 635 21.40 -2.00 -34.97
N THR A 636 20.28 -1.41 -35.36
CA THR A 636 19.41 -0.63 -34.47
C THR A 636 18.34 -1.55 -33.86
N VAL A 637 18.50 -1.89 -32.58
CA VAL A 637 17.51 -2.64 -31.79
C VAL A 637 16.45 -1.67 -31.25
N LYS A 638 15.16 -2.01 -31.37
CA LYS A 638 14.04 -1.16 -30.93
C LYS A 638 13.60 -1.42 -29.49
#